data_AF-A0A940NBI9-F1
#
_entry.id   AF-A0A940NBI9-F1
#
_cell.length_a   1.000
_cell.length_b   1.000
_cell.length_c   1.000
_cell.angle_alpha   90.00
_cell.angle_beta   90.00
_cell.angle_gamma   90.00
#
_symmetry.space_group_name_H-M   'P 1'
#
loop_
_entity.id
_entity.type
_entity.pdbx_description
1 polymer ?
#
loop_
_entity_poly.entity_id
_entity_poly.type
_entity_poly.pdbx_seq_one_letter_code
_entity_poly.pdbx_strand_id
1 'polypeptide(L)'
;MTIGIVKSVGEGAANNKEDVLLVQKLLIEHGFTSLSPPTGICDRQTIQAIESFQRQFSRLPDRRVDPNGRTWRHLVAFKHHPPVVLSPFLRLVPRPAANTINHGLRAVSDAFMNSTLGKPRQSYSSDCQPLTDPRLKRNVVVARIGGFRVQGLAPAVDSLKAVYADVEKELPDLAMLIGTAGMLCCRFRRGSTSKISNHSWGTAIDLTIAGVLDTRGDNKVQVGLTLLCPVFNRHGWYWGAGFPTEDGMHFEAGHDLVASWATVLK
;
A
#
# COMPACT_ATOMS: atom_id res chain seq x y z
N MET A 1 -9.25 -22.74 -17.48
CA MET A 1 -8.37 -23.89 -17.12
C MET A 1 -7.43 -23.42 -16.03
N THR A 2 -7.39 -24.11 -14.90
CA THR A 2 -6.57 -23.77 -13.74
C THR A 2 -5.09 -23.96 -14.09
N ILE A 3 -4.34 -22.85 -14.13
CA ILE A 3 -2.89 -22.86 -14.37
C ILE A 3 -2.24 -23.29 -13.06
N GLY A 4 -1.73 -24.53 -13.02
CA GLY A 4 -1.20 -25.20 -11.84
C GLY A 4 -0.11 -26.18 -12.23
N ILE A 5 0.93 -26.33 -11.41
CA ILE A 5 1.80 -27.51 -11.50
C ILE A 5 1.07 -28.74 -10.97
N VAL A 6 1.28 -29.89 -11.62
CA VAL A 6 0.65 -31.17 -11.26
C VAL A 6 1.49 -31.92 -10.22
N LYS A 7 2.82 -31.83 -10.33
CA LYS A 7 3.78 -32.40 -9.39
C LYS A 7 4.76 -31.33 -8.89
N SER A 8 5.44 -31.64 -7.80
CA SER A 8 6.43 -30.75 -7.19
C SER A 8 7.66 -30.54 -8.08
N VAL A 9 8.24 -29.35 -8.04
CA VAL A 9 9.48 -28.95 -8.76
C VAL A 9 10.54 -28.47 -7.78
N GLY A 10 11.83 -28.74 -8.03
CA GLY A 10 12.95 -28.32 -7.19
C GLY A 10 13.73 -29.49 -6.56
N GLU A 11 14.39 -29.22 -5.44
CA GLU A 11 15.22 -30.21 -4.74
C GLU A 11 14.39 -31.39 -4.21
N GLY A 12 14.83 -32.62 -4.50
CA GLY A 12 14.13 -33.85 -4.11
C GLY A 12 12.72 -34.02 -4.72
N ALA A 13 12.39 -33.28 -5.78
CA ALA A 13 11.05 -33.22 -6.35
C ALA A 13 10.88 -34.10 -7.60
N ALA A 14 9.62 -34.29 -8.03
CA ALA A 14 9.29 -35.08 -9.22
C ALA A 14 9.85 -34.49 -10.52
N ASN A 15 9.92 -33.16 -10.63
CA ASN A 15 10.57 -32.45 -11.73
C ASN A 15 10.09 -32.84 -13.14
N ASN A 16 8.78 -33.03 -13.31
CA ASN A 16 8.18 -33.26 -14.62
C ASN A 16 8.40 -32.04 -15.53
N LYS A 17 8.79 -32.28 -16.78
CA LYS A 17 9.20 -31.23 -17.74
C LYS A 17 8.22 -30.07 -17.83
N GLU A 18 6.91 -30.33 -17.95
CA GLU A 18 5.88 -29.29 -18.07
C GLU A 18 5.77 -28.42 -16.80
N ASP A 19 5.86 -29.05 -15.63
CA ASP A 19 5.82 -28.33 -14.35
C ASP A 19 7.09 -27.47 -14.17
N VAL A 20 8.25 -28.01 -14.56
CA VAL A 20 9.52 -27.28 -14.53
C VAL A 20 9.50 -26.10 -15.50
N LEU A 21 8.97 -26.28 -16.71
CA LEU A 21 8.79 -25.17 -17.67
C LEU A 21 7.93 -24.06 -17.08
N LEU A 22 6.84 -24.42 -16.40
CA LEU A 22 5.95 -23.44 -15.78
C LEU A 22 6.64 -22.70 -14.62
N VAL A 23 7.36 -23.41 -13.74
CA VAL A 23 8.11 -22.77 -12.65
C VAL A 23 9.23 -21.88 -13.17
N GLN A 24 10.00 -22.33 -14.17
CA GLN A 24 11.06 -21.51 -14.78
C GLN A 24 10.49 -20.25 -15.44
N LYS A 25 9.37 -20.35 -16.18
CA LYS A 25 8.69 -19.17 -16.74
C LYS A 25 8.31 -18.16 -15.66
N LEU A 26 7.70 -18.63 -14.58
CA LEU A 26 7.35 -17.75 -13.46
C LEU A 26 8.60 -17.15 -12.81
N LEU A 27 9.65 -17.93 -12.53
CA LEU A 27 10.90 -17.38 -11.99
C LEU A 27 11.54 -16.34 -12.93
N ILE A 28 11.55 -16.57 -14.25
CA ILE A 28 12.03 -15.60 -15.24
C ILE A 28 11.22 -14.31 -15.16
N GLU A 29 9.88 -14.43 -15.10
CA GLU A 29 9.01 -13.28 -14.88
C GLU A 29 9.49 -12.54 -13.62
N HIS A 30 9.81 -13.24 -12.53
CA HIS A 30 10.27 -12.65 -11.26
C HIS A 30 11.68 -12.06 -11.26
N GLY A 31 12.31 -11.92 -12.43
CA GLY A 31 13.63 -11.33 -12.58
C GLY A 31 14.79 -12.33 -12.52
N PHE A 32 14.53 -13.64 -12.43
CA PHE A 32 15.56 -14.68 -12.57
C PHE A 32 15.87 -14.95 -14.05
N THR A 33 16.26 -13.90 -14.78
CA THR A 33 16.44 -13.90 -16.25
C THR A 33 17.51 -14.85 -16.76
N SER A 34 18.41 -15.29 -15.88
CA SER A 34 19.44 -16.28 -16.21
C SER A 34 18.87 -17.66 -16.59
N LEU A 35 17.60 -17.93 -16.24
CA LEU A 35 16.87 -19.12 -16.65
C LEU A 35 16.24 -19.02 -18.05
N SER A 36 16.42 -17.90 -18.77
CA SER A 36 15.87 -17.70 -20.10
C SER A 36 16.80 -18.25 -21.20
N PRO A 37 16.30 -19.06 -22.16
CA PRO A 37 14.92 -19.54 -22.28
C PRO A 37 14.63 -20.70 -21.30
N PRO A 38 13.38 -20.87 -20.84
CA PRO A 38 13.01 -21.97 -19.96
C PRO A 38 13.22 -23.31 -20.67
N THR A 39 13.99 -24.19 -20.06
CA THR A 39 14.45 -25.47 -20.64
C THR A 39 13.57 -26.66 -20.28
N GLY A 40 12.82 -26.55 -19.17
CA GLY A 40 12.07 -27.66 -18.58
C GLY A 40 12.94 -28.67 -17.83
N ILE A 41 14.22 -28.36 -17.63
CA ILE A 41 15.18 -29.18 -16.89
C ILE A 41 15.42 -28.54 -15.53
N CYS A 42 15.13 -29.26 -14.44
CA CYS A 42 15.36 -28.76 -13.09
C CYS A 42 16.84 -28.92 -12.70
N ASP A 43 17.68 -28.11 -13.29
CA ASP A 43 19.12 -28.08 -13.05
C ASP A 43 19.51 -27.30 -11.77
N ARG A 44 20.82 -27.24 -11.49
CA ARG A 44 21.35 -26.52 -10.32
C ARG A 44 20.94 -25.05 -10.33
N GLN A 45 20.87 -24.43 -11.50
CA GLN A 45 20.49 -23.03 -11.64
C GLN A 45 19.02 -22.80 -11.29
N THR A 46 18.15 -23.72 -11.72
CA THR A 46 16.72 -23.74 -11.35
C THR A 46 16.54 -23.90 -9.84
N ILE A 47 17.26 -24.84 -9.23
CA ILE A 47 17.22 -25.08 -7.78
C ILE A 47 17.71 -23.83 -7.00
N GLN A 48 18.80 -23.20 -7.44
CA GLN A 48 19.31 -21.97 -6.84
C GLN A 48 18.35 -20.79 -7.00
N ALA A 49 17.67 -20.68 -8.14
CA ALA A 49 16.66 -19.65 -8.35
C ALA A 49 15.45 -19.85 -7.43
N ILE A 50 14.98 -21.09 -7.23
CA ILE A 50 13.91 -21.42 -6.27
C ILE A 50 14.35 -21.04 -4.85
N GLU A 51 15.55 -21.43 -4.44
CA GLU A 51 16.10 -21.06 -3.13
C GLU A 51 16.15 -19.54 -2.94
N SER A 52 16.66 -18.82 -3.94
CA SER A 52 16.83 -17.37 -3.91
C SER A 52 15.48 -16.66 -3.87
N PHE A 53 14.50 -17.16 -4.61
CA PHE A 53 13.13 -16.68 -4.55
C PHE A 53 12.51 -16.89 -3.16
N GLN A 54 12.67 -18.08 -2.58
CA GLN A 54 12.14 -18.39 -1.25
C GLN A 54 12.74 -17.54 -0.14
N ARG A 55 14.01 -17.15 -0.25
CA ARG A 55 14.67 -16.26 0.73
C ARG A 55 13.98 -14.91 0.87
N GLN A 56 13.16 -14.50 -0.11
CA GLN A 56 12.37 -13.27 -0.03
C GLN A 56 11.25 -13.35 1.02
N PHE A 57 10.80 -14.54 1.41
CA PHE A 57 9.68 -14.73 2.35
C PHE A 57 9.87 -15.87 3.37
N SER A 58 10.97 -16.63 3.30
CA SER A 58 11.34 -17.69 4.24
C SER A 58 12.79 -17.56 4.69
N ARG A 59 13.04 -17.74 5.99
CA ARG A 59 14.41 -17.78 6.56
C ARG A 59 15.11 -19.12 6.32
N LEU A 60 14.35 -20.18 6.07
CA LEU A 60 14.83 -21.54 5.78
C LEU A 60 14.23 -21.99 4.44
N PRO A 61 14.88 -21.70 3.32
CA PRO A 61 14.43 -22.15 2.00
C PRO A 61 14.63 -23.66 1.85
N ASP A 62 13.61 -24.36 1.38
CA ASP A 62 13.62 -25.82 1.16
C ASP A 62 13.92 -26.20 -0.31
N ARG A 63 14.09 -25.18 -1.16
CA ARG A 63 14.38 -25.28 -2.60
C ARG A 63 13.33 -26.07 -3.39
N ARG A 64 12.10 -26.12 -2.89
CA ARG A 64 11.01 -26.91 -3.44
C ARG A 64 9.73 -26.09 -3.66
N VAL A 65 9.05 -26.39 -4.76
CA VAL A 65 7.76 -25.82 -5.16
C VAL A 65 6.73 -26.95 -5.20
N ASP A 66 5.88 -27.04 -4.19
CA ASP A 66 4.78 -28.01 -4.16
C ASP A 66 3.49 -27.44 -4.78
N PRO A 67 2.66 -28.27 -5.43
CA PRO A 67 1.35 -27.87 -5.94
C PRO A 67 0.51 -27.21 -4.83
N ASN A 68 -0.05 -26.03 -5.11
CA ASN A 68 -0.82 -25.23 -4.14
C ASN A 68 -0.05 -24.84 -2.85
N GLY A 69 1.26 -25.09 -2.80
CA GLY A 69 2.13 -24.77 -1.68
C GLY A 69 2.45 -23.28 -1.57
N ARG A 70 3.19 -22.90 -0.53
CA ARG A 70 3.53 -21.49 -0.26
C ARG A 70 4.35 -20.88 -1.39
N THR A 71 5.43 -21.56 -1.82
CA THR A 71 6.27 -21.10 -2.94
C THR A 71 5.44 -20.95 -4.21
N TRP A 72 4.55 -21.91 -4.50
CA TRP A 72 3.65 -21.84 -5.64
C TRP A 72 2.73 -20.60 -5.58
N ARG A 73 2.09 -20.36 -4.43
CA ARG A 73 1.24 -19.16 -4.24
C ARG A 73 2.02 -17.86 -4.45
N HIS A 74 3.27 -17.78 -3.98
CA HIS A 74 4.12 -16.63 -4.24
C HIS A 74 4.52 -16.52 -5.72
N LEU A 75 4.79 -17.64 -6.40
CA LEU A 75 5.11 -17.64 -7.84
C LEU A 75 3.93 -17.16 -8.69
N VAL A 76 2.71 -17.63 -8.39
CA VAL A 76 1.51 -17.23 -9.14
C VAL A 76 0.88 -15.96 -8.63
N ALA A 77 1.28 -15.46 -7.46
CA ALA A 77 0.90 -14.12 -7.01
C ALA A 77 1.34 -13.06 -8.02
N PHE A 78 2.29 -13.37 -8.91
CA PHE A 78 2.73 -12.49 -9.98
C PHE A 78 1.71 -12.30 -11.11
N LYS A 79 0.69 -13.16 -11.21
CA LYS A 79 -0.49 -12.84 -12.04
C LYS A 79 -1.36 -11.74 -11.43
N HIS A 80 -1.11 -11.34 -10.18
CA HIS A 80 -1.78 -10.23 -9.51
C HIS A 80 -0.83 -9.09 -9.10
N HIS A 81 0.50 -9.29 -9.10
CA HIS A 81 1.48 -8.25 -8.76
C HIS A 81 2.80 -8.47 -9.52
N PRO A 82 3.15 -7.63 -10.51
CA PRO A 82 4.37 -7.83 -11.27
C PRO A 82 5.65 -7.74 -10.41
N PRO A 83 6.75 -8.37 -10.88
CA PRO A 83 8.07 -8.38 -10.24
C PRO A 83 8.65 -7.00 -10.04
N VAL A 84 9.64 -6.92 -9.16
CA VAL A 84 10.59 -5.82 -8.99
C VAL A 84 11.53 -5.66 -10.20
N VAL A 85 10.97 -5.63 -11.42
CA VAL A 85 11.31 -4.56 -12.36
C VAL A 85 10.54 -3.38 -11.78
N LEU A 86 11.20 -2.33 -11.25
CA LEU A 86 10.53 -1.19 -10.60
C LEU A 86 9.19 -0.95 -11.29
N SER A 87 8.09 -1.31 -10.60
CA SER A 87 6.76 -1.17 -11.16
C SER A 87 6.69 0.23 -11.77
N PRO A 88 6.14 0.43 -12.99
CA PRO A 88 6.14 1.76 -13.60
C PRO A 88 5.51 2.82 -12.67
N PHE A 89 4.70 2.38 -11.71
CA PHE A 89 4.12 3.18 -10.64
C PHE A 89 5.11 3.58 -9.52
N LEU A 90 6.20 2.84 -9.32
CA LEU A 90 7.30 3.18 -8.39
C LEU A 90 8.29 4.18 -8.96
N ARG A 91 8.27 4.41 -10.29
CA ARG A 91 9.16 5.40 -10.90
C ARG A 91 8.91 6.76 -10.25
N LEU A 92 9.99 7.43 -9.84
CA LEU A 92 9.91 8.77 -9.29
C LEU A 92 9.79 9.80 -10.41
N VAL A 93 8.90 10.75 -10.22
CA VAL A 93 8.75 11.96 -11.05
C VAL A 93 8.86 13.19 -10.17
N PRO A 94 9.22 14.37 -10.72
CA PRO A 94 9.18 15.61 -9.95
C PRO A 94 7.79 15.82 -9.32
N ARG A 95 7.77 16.34 -8.09
CA ARG A 95 6.53 16.77 -7.43
C ARG A 95 5.74 17.70 -8.38
N PRO A 96 4.43 17.47 -8.60
CA PRO A 96 3.59 18.39 -9.37
C PRO A 96 3.53 19.79 -8.74
N ALA A 97 3.35 20.82 -9.57
CA ALA A 97 3.17 22.17 -9.03
C ALA A 97 1.92 22.22 -8.14
N ALA A 98 2.00 22.86 -6.97
CA ALA A 98 0.93 22.84 -5.98
C ALA A 98 -0.42 23.35 -6.51
N ASN A 99 -0.40 24.24 -7.52
CA ASN A 99 -1.60 24.76 -8.19
C ASN A 99 -2.21 23.83 -9.25
N THR A 100 -1.64 22.63 -9.45
CA THR A 100 -2.13 21.62 -10.43
C THR A 100 -2.77 20.40 -9.76
N ILE A 101 -2.80 20.39 -8.43
CA ILE A 101 -3.36 19.32 -7.60
C ILE A 101 -4.26 19.94 -6.53
N ASN A 102 -5.11 19.11 -5.90
CA ASN A 102 -6.00 19.54 -4.80
C ASN A 102 -6.93 20.70 -5.19
N HIS A 103 -7.35 20.78 -6.45
CA HIS A 103 -8.22 21.85 -6.93
C HIS A 103 -9.53 21.90 -6.15
N GLY A 104 -9.82 23.06 -5.54
CA GLY A 104 -11.01 23.26 -4.72
C GLY A 104 -10.95 22.61 -3.33
N LEU A 105 -9.86 21.93 -2.99
CA LEU A 105 -9.68 21.28 -1.68
C LEU A 105 -8.80 22.10 -0.76
N ARG A 106 -9.05 21.98 0.53
CA ARG A 106 -8.29 22.63 1.59
C ARG A 106 -7.77 21.58 2.57
N ALA A 107 -6.47 21.61 2.81
CA ALA A 107 -5.84 20.86 3.89
C ALA A 107 -6.39 21.31 5.25
N VAL A 108 -6.30 20.43 6.25
CA VAL A 108 -6.82 20.70 7.59
C VAL A 108 -5.71 20.94 8.60
N SER A 109 -5.88 21.96 9.45
CA SER A 109 -4.97 22.21 10.56
C SER A 109 -5.34 21.36 11.78
N ASP A 110 -4.37 21.08 12.64
CA ASP A 110 -4.60 20.42 13.92
C ASP A 110 -5.56 21.20 14.83
N ALA A 111 -5.53 22.53 14.75
CA ALA A 111 -6.48 23.41 15.43
C ALA A 111 -7.92 23.19 14.96
N PHE A 112 -8.15 23.16 13.65
CA PHE A 112 -9.47 22.87 13.07
C PHE A 112 -9.95 21.46 13.40
N MET A 113 -9.06 20.45 13.30
CA MET A 113 -9.38 19.08 13.67
C MET A 113 -9.79 18.98 15.14
N ASN A 114 -9.07 19.66 16.03
CA ASN A 114 -9.39 19.68 17.45
C ASN A 114 -10.70 20.41 17.75
N SER A 115 -10.97 21.56 17.13
CA SER A 115 -12.24 22.28 17.34
C SER A 115 -13.45 21.50 16.82
N THR A 116 -13.26 20.75 15.74
CA THR A 116 -14.34 20.08 15.02
C THR A 116 -14.62 18.67 15.54
N LEU A 117 -13.56 17.91 15.83
CA LEU A 117 -13.65 16.51 16.25
C LEU A 117 -13.21 16.29 17.71
N GLY A 118 -12.73 17.31 18.42
CA GLY A 118 -12.11 17.14 19.74
C GLY A 118 -10.77 16.43 19.67
N LYS A 119 -10.13 16.25 20.84
CA LYS A 119 -8.82 15.60 20.94
C LYS A 119 -8.95 14.08 20.96
N PRO A 120 -8.21 13.33 20.11
CA PRO A 120 -8.12 11.88 20.18
C PRO A 120 -7.60 11.33 21.52
N ARG A 121 -6.83 12.15 22.25
CA ARG A 121 -6.16 11.80 23.51
C ARG A 121 -5.62 13.05 24.23
N GLN A 122 -5.28 12.89 25.51
CA GLN A 122 -4.87 14.01 26.38
C GLN A 122 -3.41 14.45 26.22
N SER A 123 -2.52 13.53 25.85
CA SER A 123 -1.09 13.78 25.66
C SER A 123 -0.64 13.26 24.30
N TYR A 124 0.55 13.64 23.84
CA TYR A 124 1.14 13.19 22.57
C TYR A 124 2.66 13.08 22.69
N SER A 125 3.26 12.20 21.88
CA SER A 125 4.72 12.16 21.63
C SER A 125 4.95 11.95 20.12
N SER A 126 6.22 11.78 19.71
CA SER A 126 6.57 11.38 18.35
C SER A 126 6.09 9.97 17.99
N ASP A 127 5.87 9.12 18.99
CA ASP A 127 5.54 7.72 18.78
C ASP A 127 4.07 7.53 18.50
N CYS A 128 3.80 6.57 17.61
CA CYS A 128 2.46 6.15 17.31
C CYS A 128 1.79 5.57 18.56
N GLN A 129 0.66 6.16 18.96
CA GLN A 129 -0.08 5.77 20.16
C GLN A 129 -1.56 5.55 19.85
N PRO A 130 -2.27 4.76 20.67
CA PRO A 130 -3.69 4.51 20.47
C PRO A 130 -4.54 5.75 20.75
N LEU A 131 -5.71 5.79 20.12
CA LEU A 131 -6.77 6.74 20.42
C LEU A 131 -7.46 6.34 21.74
N THR A 132 -7.58 7.29 22.67
CA THR A 132 -8.12 7.02 24.02
C THR A 132 -9.41 7.78 24.34
N ASP A 133 -9.75 8.83 23.59
CA ASP A 133 -11.01 9.55 23.77
C ASP A 133 -12.23 8.65 23.51
N PRO A 134 -13.14 8.45 24.48
CA PRO A 134 -14.22 7.47 24.37
C PRO A 134 -15.27 7.83 23.31
N ARG A 135 -15.47 9.13 23.05
CA ARG A 135 -16.43 9.62 22.04
C ARG A 135 -15.92 9.37 20.63
N LEU A 136 -14.64 9.61 20.37
CA LEU A 136 -14.05 9.25 19.08
C LEU A 136 -13.87 7.72 18.94
N LYS A 137 -13.43 7.04 20.00
CA LYS A 137 -13.11 5.60 19.99
C LYS A 137 -14.30 4.72 19.58
N ARG A 138 -15.53 5.04 20.01
CA ARG A 138 -16.74 4.31 19.61
C ARG A 138 -17.05 4.40 18.11
N ASN A 139 -16.51 5.40 17.43
CA ASN A 139 -16.67 5.59 15.99
C ASN A 139 -15.47 5.04 15.20
N VAL A 140 -14.46 4.46 15.86
CA VAL A 140 -13.31 3.85 15.18
C VAL A 140 -13.67 2.44 14.73
N VAL A 141 -13.42 2.14 13.47
CA VAL A 141 -13.62 0.81 12.87
C VAL A 141 -12.32 0.30 12.27
N VAL A 142 -12.24 -1.03 12.12
CA VAL A 142 -11.20 -1.71 11.36
C VAL A 142 -11.87 -2.30 10.13
N ALA A 143 -11.32 -2.04 8.95
CA ALA A 143 -11.83 -2.59 7.70
C ALA A 143 -10.70 -3.06 6.80
N ARG A 144 -11.01 -4.01 5.92
CA ARG A 144 -10.15 -4.37 4.79
C ARG A 144 -10.63 -3.59 3.57
N ILE A 145 -9.70 -2.98 2.85
CA ILE A 145 -9.94 -2.24 1.61
C ILE A 145 -8.99 -2.88 0.58
N GLY A 146 -9.58 -3.62 -0.37
CA GLY A 146 -8.82 -4.50 -1.28
C GLY A 146 -7.82 -5.40 -0.56
N GLY A 147 -6.54 -5.19 -0.88
CA GLY A 147 -5.41 -5.97 -0.36
C GLY A 147 -4.97 -5.63 1.08
N PHE A 148 -5.36 -4.48 1.64
CA PHE A 148 -4.80 -3.93 2.88
C PHE A 148 -5.85 -3.65 3.95
N ARG A 149 -5.39 -3.45 5.19
CA ARG A 149 -6.25 -3.21 6.36
C ARG A 149 -6.02 -1.80 6.88
N VAL A 150 -7.10 -1.12 7.25
CA VAL A 150 -7.07 0.20 7.84
C VAL A 150 -7.83 0.22 9.17
N GLN A 151 -7.45 1.16 10.04
CA GLN A 151 -8.17 1.51 11.24
C GLN A 151 -8.35 3.03 11.25
N GLY A 152 -9.57 3.51 11.43
CA GLY A 152 -9.88 4.94 11.37
C GLY A 152 -11.32 5.23 11.79
N LEU A 153 -11.73 6.50 11.75
CA LEU A 153 -13.14 6.85 11.99
C LEU A 153 -14.02 6.25 10.89
N ALA A 154 -15.17 5.70 11.27
CA ALA A 154 -16.13 5.05 10.38
C ALA A 154 -16.40 5.83 9.09
N PRO A 155 -16.77 7.14 9.13
CA PRO A 155 -17.02 7.87 7.88
C PRO A 155 -15.78 8.06 7.01
N ALA A 156 -14.58 8.14 7.60
CA ALA A 156 -13.33 8.22 6.85
C ALA A 156 -13.00 6.87 6.17
N VAL A 157 -13.22 5.76 6.87
CA VAL A 157 -13.05 4.42 6.32
C VAL A 157 -14.06 4.15 5.20
N ASP A 158 -15.31 4.59 5.34
CA ASP A 158 -16.32 4.43 4.29
C ASP A 158 -16.02 5.30 3.07
N SER A 159 -15.57 6.54 3.26
CA SER A 159 -15.08 7.38 2.16
C SER A 159 -13.88 6.75 1.45
N LEU A 160 -12.92 6.18 2.19
CA LEU A 160 -11.75 5.52 1.60
C LEU A 160 -12.14 4.24 0.81
N LYS A 161 -13.19 3.52 1.22
CA LYS A 161 -13.75 2.41 0.41
C LYS A 161 -14.29 2.92 -0.92
N ALA A 162 -15.00 4.04 -0.93
CA ALA A 162 -15.51 4.64 -2.16
C ALA A 162 -14.38 5.09 -3.09
N VAL A 163 -13.34 5.73 -2.54
CA VAL A 163 -12.11 6.04 -3.28
C VAL A 163 -11.51 4.78 -3.90
N TYR A 164 -11.32 3.72 -3.10
CA TYR A 164 -10.69 2.50 -3.60
C TYR A 164 -11.51 1.79 -4.66
N ALA A 165 -12.84 1.79 -4.54
CA ALA A 165 -13.73 1.22 -5.57
C ALA A 165 -13.56 1.91 -6.93
N ASP A 166 -13.41 3.24 -6.94
CA ASP A 166 -13.11 3.99 -8.17
C ASP A 166 -11.69 3.71 -8.68
N VAL A 167 -10.70 3.57 -7.78
CA VAL A 167 -9.34 3.17 -8.17
C VAL A 167 -9.31 1.77 -8.77
N GLU A 168 -10.04 0.80 -8.22
CA GLU A 168 -10.16 -0.55 -8.80
C GLU A 168 -10.77 -0.54 -10.19
N LYS A 169 -11.73 0.37 -10.43
CA LYS A 169 -12.39 0.51 -11.73
C LYS A 169 -11.51 1.23 -12.77
N GLU A 170 -10.85 2.32 -12.38
CA GLU A 170 -10.11 3.20 -13.29
C GLU A 170 -8.65 2.75 -13.49
N LEU A 171 -8.04 2.15 -12.46
CA LEU A 171 -6.60 1.84 -12.39
C LEU A 171 -6.37 0.44 -11.78
N PRO A 172 -6.95 -0.64 -12.32
CA PRO A 172 -6.95 -1.98 -11.69
C PRO A 172 -5.54 -2.52 -11.39
N ASP A 173 -4.57 -2.31 -12.29
CA ASP A 173 -3.18 -2.74 -12.09
C ASP A 173 -2.50 -2.01 -10.92
N LEU A 174 -2.81 -0.72 -10.73
CA LEU A 174 -2.32 0.04 -9.60
C LEU A 174 -3.06 -0.35 -8.32
N ALA A 175 -4.38 -0.55 -8.39
CA ALA A 175 -5.23 -0.87 -7.24
C ALA A 175 -4.74 -2.10 -6.48
N MET A 176 -4.30 -3.13 -7.21
CA MET A 176 -3.72 -4.34 -6.61
C MET A 176 -2.48 -4.00 -5.79
N LEU A 177 -1.61 -3.10 -6.27
CA LEU A 177 -0.33 -2.78 -5.65
C LEU A 177 -0.44 -1.87 -4.41
N ILE A 178 -1.61 -1.28 -4.14
CA ILE A 178 -1.77 -0.34 -3.02
C ILE A 178 -1.70 -1.08 -1.69
N GLY A 179 -0.85 -0.57 -0.80
CA GLY A 179 -0.84 -0.89 0.62
C GLY A 179 -0.89 0.37 1.46
N THR A 180 -0.58 0.24 2.76
CA THR A 180 -0.55 1.39 3.68
C THR A 180 0.58 1.27 4.69
N ALA A 181 1.15 2.41 5.08
CA ALA A 181 2.03 2.56 6.23
C ALA A 181 1.31 3.08 7.48
N GLY A 182 -0.03 3.20 7.43
CA GLY A 182 -0.87 3.52 8.58
C GLY A 182 -1.95 4.55 8.28
N MET A 183 -3.08 4.43 8.99
CA MET A 183 -4.19 5.40 8.97
C MET A 183 -4.36 6.05 10.34
N LEU A 184 -4.90 5.34 11.35
CA LEU A 184 -4.96 5.84 12.73
C LEU A 184 -3.61 5.71 13.44
N CYS A 185 -3.05 6.84 13.84
CA CYS A 185 -1.80 6.91 14.60
C CYS A 185 -1.71 8.22 15.39
N CYS A 186 -1.95 8.17 16.71
CA CYS A 186 -2.04 9.40 17.51
C CYS A 186 -0.68 9.89 18.00
N ARG A 187 -0.11 10.88 17.29
CA ARG A 187 1.24 11.43 17.54
C ARG A 187 1.34 12.90 17.16
N PHE A 188 2.43 13.55 17.55
CA PHE A 188 2.83 14.81 16.94
C PHE A 188 3.31 14.61 15.50
N ARG A 189 3.18 15.66 14.68
CA ARG A 189 3.79 15.70 13.35
C ARG A 189 5.30 15.51 13.47
N ARG A 190 5.92 14.86 12.47
CA ARG A 190 7.37 14.68 12.44
C ARG A 190 8.09 16.02 12.59
N GLY A 191 9.03 16.10 13.54
CA GLY A 191 9.78 17.32 13.84
C GLY A 191 9.01 18.37 14.66
N SER A 192 7.79 18.07 15.13
CA SER A 192 7.02 18.97 15.99
C SER A 192 6.89 18.41 17.40
N THR A 193 6.88 19.31 18.39
CA THR A 193 6.61 19.01 19.80
C THR A 193 5.24 19.49 20.28
N SER A 194 4.45 20.12 19.39
CA SER A 194 3.17 20.73 19.76
C SER A 194 2.06 20.54 18.73
N LYS A 195 2.40 20.24 17.46
CA LYS A 195 1.42 20.10 16.39
C LYS A 195 1.00 18.65 16.20
N ILE A 196 -0.28 18.37 16.38
CA ILE A 196 -0.83 17.02 16.29
C ILE A 196 -0.92 16.58 14.82
N SER A 197 -0.56 15.33 14.53
CA SER A 197 -0.71 14.78 13.18
C SER A 197 -2.17 14.45 12.86
N ASN A 198 -2.61 14.70 11.63
CA ASN A 198 -3.98 14.38 11.19
C ASN A 198 -4.28 12.87 11.19
N HIS A 199 -3.26 12.01 11.16
CA HIS A 199 -3.40 10.58 11.47
C HIS A 199 -4.00 10.30 12.85
N SER A 200 -3.89 11.25 13.79
CA SER A 200 -4.38 11.04 15.16
C SER A 200 -5.88 10.87 15.24
N TRP A 201 -6.63 11.36 14.25
CA TRP A 201 -8.07 11.16 14.14
C TRP A 201 -8.43 9.95 13.27
N GLY A 202 -7.46 9.26 12.66
CA GLY A 202 -7.75 8.20 11.69
C GLY A 202 -8.53 8.71 10.48
N THR A 203 -8.20 9.93 10.05
CA THR A 203 -8.78 10.63 8.87
C THR A 203 -7.71 10.96 7.83
N ALA A 204 -6.50 10.42 8.01
CA ALA A 204 -5.40 10.51 7.09
C ALA A 204 -4.76 9.13 6.92
N ILE A 205 -4.14 8.87 5.78
CA ILE A 205 -3.54 7.60 5.43
C ILE A 205 -2.24 7.81 4.66
N ASP A 206 -1.22 7.04 5.01
CA ASP A 206 0.02 6.94 4.23
C ASP A 206 -0.08 5.69 3.36
N LEU A 207 -0.01 5.84 2.04
CA LEU A 207 -0.11 4.75 1.08
C LEU A 207 1.27 4.24 0.67
N THR A 208 1.39 2.93 0.48
CA THR A 208 2.53 2.33 -0.20
C THR A 208 2.10 1.86 -1.58
N ILE A 209 3.02 1.89 -2.55
CA ILE A 209 2.83 1.28 -3.86
C ILE A 209 3.77 0.07 -3.93
N ALA A 210 3.23 -1.12 -4.22
CA ALA A 210 3.99 -2.37 -4.24
C ALA A 210 4.83 -2.58 -2.96
N GLY A 211 4.32 -2.15 -1.81
CA GLY A 211 5.00 -2.22 -0.52
C GLY A 211 6.09 -1.17 -0.27
N VAL A 212 6.34 -0.25 -1.21
CA VAL A 212 7.34 0.81 -1.09
C VAL A 212 6.67 2.13 -0.73
N LEU A 213 7.18 2.78 0.32
CA LEU A 213 6.75 4.12 0.73
C LEU A 213 7.53 5.19 -0.03
N ASP A 214 6.88 6.31 -0.34
CA ASP A 214 7.54 7.47 -0.92
C ASP A 214 8.49 8.16 0.07
N THR A 215 9.47 8.92 -0.44
CA THR A 215 10.47 9.60 0.41
C THR A 215 10.08 11.06 0.60
N ARG A 216 9.42 11.33 1.72
CA ARG A 216 9.03 12.68 2.13
C ARG A 216 10.14 13.72 2.01
N GLY A 217 9.88 14.79 1.25
CA GLY A 217 10.67 16.02 1.21
C GLY A 217 11.83 15.99 0.21
N ASP A 218 11.87 15.02 -0.70
CA ASP A 218 12.90 14.93 -1.74
C ASP A 218 12.51 15.64 -3.06
N ASN A 219 11.33 16.30 -3.07
CA ASN A 219 10.72 16.97 -4.23
C ASN A 219 10.38 16.03 -5.40
N LYS A 220 10.25 14.73 -5.13
CA LYS A 220 9.78 13.74 -6.08
C LYS A 220 8.60 12.98 -5.47
N VAL A 221 7.87 12.28 -6.32
CA VAL A 221 6.78 11.41 -5.91
C VAL A 221 6.76 10.17 -6.82
N GLN A 222 6.31 9.04 -6.29
CA GLN A 222 6.00 7.86 -7.11
C GLN A 222 4.87 8.16 -8.12
N VAL A 223 5.02 7.70 -9.38
CA VAL A 223 4.00 7.83 -10.44
C VAL A 223 2.64 7.30 -9.98
N GLY A 224 2.60 6.20 -9.24
CA GLY A 224 1.35 5.64 -8.70
C GLY A 224 0.57 6.67 -7.88
N LEU A 225 1.25 7.42 -7.02
CA LEU A 225 0.62 8.45 -6.19
C LEU A 225 0.07 9.61 -7.03
N THR A 226 0.73 9.97 -8.14
CA THR A 226 0.22 10.97 -9.09
C THR A 226 -1.07 10.53 -9.76
N LEU A 227 -1.22 9.23 -10.05
CA LEU A 227 -2.41 8.67 -10.69
C LEU A 227 -3.57 8.51 -9.69
N LEU A 228 -3.27 8.31 -8.41
CA LEU A 228 -4.29 8.26 -7.36
C LEU A 228 -4.86 9.64 -7.03
N CYS A 229 -4.05 10.71 -7.16
CA CYS A 229 -4.45 12.06 -6.77
C CYS A 229 -5.80 12.51 -7.36
N PRO A 230 -6.07 12.40 -8.68
CA PRO A 230 -7.36 12.81 -9.23
C PRO A 230 -8.55 12.07 -8.62
N VAL A 231 -8.42 10.76 -8.34
CA VAL A 231 -9.48 9.96 -7.74
C VAL A 231 -9.70 10.40 -6.29
N PHE A 232 -8.65 10.47 -5.48
CA PHE A 232 -8.73 10.95 -4.10
C PHE A 232 -9.32 12.36 -4.01
N ASN A 233 -8.90 13.28 -4.89
CA ASN A 233 -9.39 14.65 -4.90
C ASN A 233 -10.89 14.72 -5.23
N ARG A 234 -11.40 13.89 -6.15
CA ARG A 234 -12.84 13.83 -6.49
C ARG A 234 -13.71 13.44 -5.30
N HIS A 235 -13.15 12.64 -4.39
CA HIS A 235 -13.78 12.22 -3.13
C HIS A 235 -13.52 13.19 -1.97
N GLY A 236 -12.82 14.29 -2.19
CA GLY A 236 -12.55 15.32 -1.17
C GLY A 236 -11.30 15.10 -0.32
N TRP A 237 -10.45 14.14 -0.66
CA TRP A 237 -9.18 13.91 0.02
C TRP A 237 -8.07 14.79 -0.56
N TYR A 238 -7.37 15.50 0.33
CA TYR A 238 -6.22 16.33 0.02
C TYR A 238 -4.94 15.49 -0.03
N TRP A 239 -4.12 15.70 -1.05
CA TRP A 239 -2.86 15.02 -1.25
C TRP A 239 -1.68 15.82 -0.66
N GLY A 240 -0.87 15.16 0.19
CA GLY A 240 0.26 15.73 0.92
C GLY A 240 1.43 16.19 0.05
N ALA A 241 1.50 15.79 -1.23
CA ALA A 241 2.43 16.40 -2.17
C ALA A 241 2.24 17.92 -2.28
N GLY A 242 1.04 18.44 -2.01
CA GLY A 242 0.73 19.88 -1.99
C GLY A 242 1.22 20.62 -0.73
N PHE A 243 1.85 19.96 0.23
CA PHE A 243 2.40 20.63 1.42
C PHE A 243 3.73 21.35 1.14
N PRO A 244 4.09 22.34 1.98
CA PRO A 244 5.39 23.02 1.86
C PRO A 244 6.57 22.05 1.89
N THR A 245 6.58 21.14 2.86
CA THR A 245 7.39 19.93 2.80
C THR A 245 6.55 18.84 2.17
N GLU A 246 6.90 18.49 0.93
CA GLU A 246 6.30 17.41 0.16
C GLU A 246 6.18 16.13 1.00
N ASP A 247 5.02 15.48 0.92
CA ASP A 247 4.68 14.26 1.66
C ASP A 247 3.80 13.35 0.79
N GLY A 248 4.39 12.80 -0.27
CA GLY A 248 3.69 12.19 -1.40
C GLY A 248 2.93 10.93 -1.04
N MET A 249 3.37 10.17 -0.04
CA MET A 249 2.61 9.03 0.44
C MET A 249 1.31 9.41 1.16
N HIS A 250 1.18 10.66 1.60
CA HIS A 250 0.16 11.09 2.55
C HIS A 250 -1.10 11.60 1.85
N PHE A 251 -2.27 11.08 2.25
CA PHE A 251 -3.57 11.62 1.90
C PHE A 251 -4.37 11.89 3.17
N GLU A 252 -5.04 13.04 3.24
CA GLU A 252 -5.89 13.41 4.38
C GLU A 252 -7.26 13.87 3.91
N ALA A 253 -8.27 13.65 4.75
CA ALA A 253 -9.59 14.21 4.51
C ALA A 253 -9.50 15.75 4.44
N GLY A 254 -9.99 16.32 3.34
CA GLY A 254 -10.07 17.76 3.20
C GLY A 254 -11.04 18.39 4.19
N HIS A 255 -10.98 19.71 4.33
CA HIS A 255 -11.78 20.48 5.27
C HIS A 255 -13.27 20.14 5.23
N ASP A 256 -13.87 20.06 4.04
CA ASP A 256 -15.31 19.89 3.90
C ASP A 256 -15.77 18.47 4.21
N LEU A 257 -14.93 17.45 3.92
CA LEU A 257 -15.16 16.08 4.39
C LEU A 257 -15.20 16.02 5.91
N VAL A 258 -14.17 16.57 6.57
CA VAL A 258 -14.09 16.57 8.03
C VAL A 258 -15.28 17.29 8.66
N ALA A 259 -15.67 18.45 8.11
CA ALA A 259 -16.84 19.19 8.57
C ALA A 259 -18.12 18.36 8.43
N SER A 260 -18.30 17.66 7.30
CA SER A 260 -19.47 16.78 7.09
C SER A 260 -19.50 15.62 8.10
N TRP A 261 -18.34 15.00 8.37
CA TRP A 261 -18.26 13.86 9.28
C TRP A 261 -18.54 14.23 10.72
N ALA A 262 -18.17 15.44 11.14
CA ALA A 262 -18.48 15.95 12.48
C ALA A 262 -19.97 15.90 12.81
N THR A 263 -20.85 16.00 11.79
CA THR A 263 -22.31 15.97 11.96
C THR A 263 -22.88 14.57 12.19
N VAL A 264 -22.14 13.51 11.86
CA VAL A 264 -22.59 12.10 11.93
C VAL A 264 -21.86 11.27 12.98
N LEU A 265 -20.80 11.81 13.58
CA LEU A 265 -20.06 11.14 14.66
C LEU A 265 -20.86 11.18 15.97
N LYS A 266 -21.00 10.01 16.59
CA LYS A 266 -21.75 9.81 17.86
C LYS A 266 -20.92 10.09 19.11
#